data_AF-A0A841CMF8-F1
#
_entry.id   AF-A0A841CMF8-F1
#
_cell.length_a   1.000
_cell.length_b   1.000
_cell.length_c   1.000
_cell.angle_alpha   90.00
_cell.angle_beta   90.00
_cell.angle_gamma   90.00
#
_symmetry.space_group_name_H-M   'P 1'
#
loop_
_entity.id
_entity.type
_entity.pdbx_description
1 polymer ?
#
loop_
_entity_poly.entity_id
_entity_poly.type
_entity_poly.pdbx_seq_one_letter_code
_entity_poly.pdbx_strand_id
1 'polypeptide(L)'
;MNKVDAAAPQIWSAALHKVDLLTRRETDVFALLSEGMSNRELADRLYISERTVRGHLIQIITKLELDSRLRACIASYVWHTRRDDGRDKHETRRSS
;
A
#
# COMPACT_ATOMS: atom_id res chain seq x y z
N MET A 1 -31.75 -9.75 -2.73
CA MET A 1 -30.78 -9.92 -1.63
C MET A 1 -29.44 -10.39 -2.22
N ASN A 2 -28.76 -9.55 -2.99
CA ASN A 2 -27.39 -9.85 -3.42
C ASN A 2 -26.46 -9.14 -2.44
N LYS A 3 -25.96 -9.88 -1.46
CA LYS A 3 -24.72 -9.49 -0.81
C LYS A 3 -23.68 -9.52 -1.93
N VAL A 4 -23.27 -8.35 -2.40
CA VAL A 4 -21.96 -8.21 -3.00
C VAL A 4 -20.99 -8.60 -1.90
N ASP A 5 -20.64 -9.89 -1.84
CA ASP A 5 -19.47 -10.32 -1.11
C ASP A 5 -18.31 -9.62 -1.81
N ALA A 6 -17.95 -8.45 -1.28
CA ALA A 6 -16.91 -7.55 -1.75
C ALA A 6 -15.53 -8.16 -1.49
N ALA A 7 -15.33 -9.39 -1.96
CA ALA A 7 -14.01 -9.98 -2.07
C ALA A 7 -13.28 -9.16 -3.13
N ALA A 8 -12.39 -8.27 -2.68
CA ALA A 8 -11.39 -7.67 -3.56
C ALA A 8 -10.85 -8.80 -4.47
N PRO A 9 -10.72 -8.56 -5.79
CA PRO A 9 -10.32 -9.60 -6.74
C PRO A 9 -9.19 -10.45 -6.16
N GLN A 10 -9.31 -11.78 -6.22
CA GLN A 10 -8.34 -12.74 -5.64
C GLN A 10 -6.88 -12.39 -6.00
N ILE A 11 -6.69 -11.71 -7.13
CA ILE A 11 -5.46 -11.10 -7.62
C ILE A 11 -4.67 -10.37 -6.51
N TRP A 12 -5.34 -9.60 -5.65
CA TRP A 12 -4.67 -8.85 -4.59
C TRP A 12 -4.41 -9.70 -3.35
N SER A 13 -5.19 -10.76 -3.10
CA SER A 13 -5.06 -11.59 -1.90
C SER A 13 -3.65 -12.20 -1.77
N ALA A 14 -3.14 -12.78 -2.87
CA ALA A 14 -1.81 -13.39 -2.89
C ALA A 14 -0.68 -12.37 -2.65
N ALA A 15 -0.77 -11.18 -3.26
CA ALA A 15 0.21 -10.11 -3.05
C ALA A 15 0.13 -9.55 -1.62
N LEU A 16 -1.08 -9.36 -1.09
CA LEU A 16 -1.29 -8.78 0.25
C LEU A 16 -0.76 -9.68 1.37
N HIS A 17 -0.81 -11.01 1.23
CA HIS A 17 -0.18 -11.94 2.17
C HIS A 17 1.36 -11.82 2.21
N LYS A 18 1.99 -11.22 1.20
CA LYS A 18 3.44 -11.03 1.11
C LYS A 18 3.91 -9.67 1.62
N VAL A 19 2.99 -8.78 2.02
CA VAL A 19 3.35 -7.45 2.52
C VAL A 19 4.23 -7.53 3.78
N ASP A 20 4.07 -8.56 4.61
CA ASP A 20 4.91 -8.78 5.79
C ASP A 20 6.37 -9.15 5.45
N LEU A 21 6.69 -9.46 4.18
CA LEU A 21 8.05 -9.68 3.69
C LEU A 21 8.78 -8.37 3.35
N LEU A 22 8.05 -7.25 3.29
CA LEU A 22 8.64 -5.95 3.06
C LEU A 22 9.44 -5.52 4.29
N THR A 23 10.62 -4.97 4.05
CA THR A 23 11.36 -4.28 5.11
C THR A 23 10.57 -3.04 5.56
N ARG A 24 10.97 -2.47 6.69
CA ARG A 24 10.37 -1.22 7.18
C ARG A 24 10.37 -0.11 6.13
N ARG A 25 11.49 0.10 5.42
CA ARG A 25 11.60 1.16 4.39
C ARG A 25 10.80 0.85 3.14
N GLU A 26 10.73 -0.42 2.73
CA GLU A 26 9.86 -0.84 1.63
C GLU A 26 8.39 -0.66 2.00
N THR A 27 8.01 -0.91 3.25
CA THR A 27 6.65 -0.68 3.76
C THR A 27 6.30 0.81 3.76
N ASP A 28 7.22 1.67 4.21
CA ASP A 28 7.04 3.13 4.16
C ASP A 28 6.76 3.61 2.71
N VAL A 29 7.58 3.16 1.75
CA VAL A 29 7.40 3.47 0.32
C VAL A 29 6.08 2.91 -0.19
N PHE A 30 5.78 1.64 0.11
CA PHE A 30 4.56 0.97 -0.34
C PHE A 30 3.30 1.65 0.17
N ALA A 31 3.25 2.04 1.45
CA ALA A 31 2.10 2.71 2.05
C ALA A 31 1.76 4.04 1.33
N LEU A 32 2.78 4.81 0.95
CA LEU A 32 2.63 6.08 0.26
C LEU A 32 2.26 5.94 -1.23
N LEU A 33 2.42 4.75 -1.83
CA LEU A 33 2.07 4.54 -3.24
C LEU A 33 0.57 4.68 -3.54
N SER A 34 -0.29 4.43 -2.56
CA SER A 34 -1.74 4.60 -2.69
C SER A 34 -2.15 6.05 -2.95
N GLU A 35 -1.31 7.01 -2.55
CA GLU A 35 -1.53 8.45 -2.76
C GLU A 35 -1.17 8.90 -4.20
N GLY A 36 -0.65 8.00 -5.05
CA GLY A 36 -0.28 8.33 -6.44
C GLY A 36 1.00 9.15 -6.58
N MET A 37 1.76 9.35 -5.49
CA MET A 37 3.01 10.12 -5.48
C MET A 37 4.00 9.63 -6.54
N SER A 38 4.76 10.54 -7.14
CA SER A 38 5.92 10.26 -7.99
C SER A 38 7.14 9.80 -7.17
N ASN A 39 8.19 9.32 -7.85
CA ASN A 39 9.44 8.96 -7.16
C ASN A 39 10.11 10.15 -6.46
N ARG A 40 9.94 11.36 -7.01
CA ARG A 40 10.45 12.60 -6.44
C ARG A 40 9.70 12.96 -5.17
N GLU A 41 8.37 12.94 -5.20
CA GLU A 41 7.55 13.22 -4.01
C GLU A 41 7.79 12.20 -2.89
N LEU A 42 7.94 10.91 -3.25
CA LEU A 42 8.33 9.86 -2.30
C LEU A 42 9.71 10.11 -1.70
N ALA A 43 10.69 10.51 -2.53
CA ALA A 43 12.04 10.83 -2.10
C ALA A 43 12.05 12.00 -1.12
N ASP A 44 11.34 13.07 -1.46
CA ASP A 44 11.20 14.26 -0.62
C ASP A 44 10.52 13.94 0.71
N ARG A 45 9.43 13.16 0.70
CA ARG A 45 8.66 12.79 1.90
C ARG A 45 9.41 11.83 2.82
N LEU A 46 10.23 10.94 2.26
CA LEU A 46 10.98 9.93 3.02
C LEU A 46 12.44 10.34 3.32
N TYR A 47 12.85 11.53 2.86
CA TYR A 47 14.21 12.05 3.00
C TYR A 47 15.29 11.09 2.43
N ILE A 48 15.04 10.55 1.23
CA ILE A 48 15.95 9.65 0.51
C ILE A 48 16.08 10.09 -0.96
N SER A 49 17.03 9.53 -1.72
CA SER A 49 17.15 9.86 -3.15
C SER A 49 16.08 9.17 -4.00
N GLU A 50 15.72 9.75 -5.16
CA GLU A 50 14.85 9.07 -6.13
C GLU A 50 15.42 7.73 -6.61
N ARG A 51 16.75 7.60 -6.66
CA ARG A 51 17.43 6.33 -6.99
C ARG A 51 17.13 5.27 -5.93
N THR A 52 17.15 5.67 -4.66
CA THR A 52 16.81 4.79 -3.52
C THR A 52 15.34 4.38 -3.58
N VAL A 53 14.43 5.31 -3.88
CA VAL A 53 13.01 4.99 -4.11
C VAL A 53 12.83 3.97 -5.23
N ARG A 54 13.49 4.16 -6.38
CA ARG A 54 13.48 3.19 -7.50
C ARG A 54 13.95 1.80 -7.05
N GLY A 55 15.02 1.74 -6.25
CA GLY A 55 15.51 0.49 -5.65
C GLY A 55 14.46 -0.19 -4.77
N HIS A 56 13.85 0.54 -3.84
CA HIS A 56 12.77 0.01 -3.00
C HIS A 56 11.57 -0.46 -3.83
N LEU A 57 11.18 0.26 -4.87
CA LEU A 57 10.09 -0.14 -5.75
C LEU A 57 10.35 -1.45 -6.47
N ILE A 58 11.57 -1.66 -6.97
CA ILE A 58 11.96 -2.93 -7.57
C ILE A 58 11.82 -4.06 -6.54
N GLN A 59 12.32 -3.86 -5.32
CA GLN A 59 12.20 -4.88 -4.27
C GLN A 59 10.75 -5.15 -3.86
N ILE A 60 9.91 -4.12 -3.75
CA ILE A 60 8.48 -4.25 -3.46
C ILE A 60 7.79 -5.08 -4.55
N ILE A 61 7.96 -4.69 -5.81
CA ILE A 61 7.32 -5.37 -6.95
C ILE A 61 7.76 -6.84 -7.00
N THR A 62 9.06 -7.12 -6.81
CA THR A 62 9.59 -8.48 -6.78
C THR A 62 9.02 -9.30 -5.61
N LYS A 63 9.04 -8.77 -4.38
CA LYS A 63 8.57 -9.49 -3.18
C LYS A 63 7.08 -9.75 -3.19
N LEU A 64 6.29 -8.83 -3.74
CA LEU A 64 4.85 -8.96 -3.86
C LEU A 64 4.42 -9.71 -5.13
N GLU A 65 5.38 -10.14 -5.97
CA GLU A 65 5.16 -10.80 -7.27
C GLU A 65 4.20 -10.02 -8.18
N LEU A 66 4.42 -8.70 -8.21
CA LEU A 66 3.71 -7.79 -9.11
C LEU A 66 4.57 -7.55 -10.37
N ASP A 67 3.96 -6.97 -11.40
CA ASP A 67 4.62 -6.70 -12.67
C ASP A 67 4.81 -5.21 -12.97
N SER A 68 4.23 -4.33 -12.14
CA SER A 68 4.20 -2.90 -12.45
C SER A 68 3.96 -2.04 -11.21
N ARG A 69 4.41 -0.78 -11.30
CA ARG A 69 4.11 0.26 -10.31
C ARG A 69 2.61 0.42 -10.11
N LEU A 70 1.82 0.41 -11.19
CA LEU A 70 0.38 0.60 -11.10
C LEU A 70 -0.26 -0.50 -10.26
N ARG A 71 0.12 -1.77 -10.46
CA ARG A 71 -0.35 -2.86 -9.60
C ARG A 71 0.11 -2.70 -8.15
N ALA A 72 1.32 -2.21 -7.91
CA ALA A 72 1.79 -1.91 -6.55
C ALA A 72 0.98 -0.78 -5.88
N CYS A 73 0.64 0.28 -6.62
CA CYS A 73 -0.23 1.36 -6.16
C CYS A 73 -1.63 0.84 -5.79
N ILE A 74 -2.25 0.03 -6.66
CA ILE A 74 -3.58 -0.54 -6.39
C ILE A 74 -3.51 -1.52 -5.20
N ALA A 75 -2.48 -2.37 -5.13
CA ALA A 75 -2.29 -3.26 -3.99
C ALA A 75 -2.15 -2.48 -2.68
N SER A 76 -1.41 -1.36 -2.68
CA SER A 76 -1.28 -0.46 -1.53
C SER A 76 -2.63 0.14 -1.12
N TYR A 77 -3.44 0.58 -2.09
CA TYR A 77 -4.78 1.08 -1.82
C TYR A 77 -5.71 0.01 -1.20
N VAL A 78 -5.71 -1.21 -1.73
CA VAL A 78 -6.47 -2.34 -1.15
C VAL A 78 -5.94 -2.71 0.24
N TRP A 79 -4.63 -2.62 0.45
CA TRP A 79 -4.02 -2.87 1.75
C TRP A 79 -4.49 -1.88 2.82
N HIS A 80 -4.59 -0.60 2.49
CA HIS A 80 -5.11 0.43 3.41
C HIS A 80 -6.59 0.24 3.74
N THR A 81 -7.42 0.04 2.72
CA THR A 81 -8.88 -0.16 2.92
C THR A 81 -9.19 -1.35 3.82
N ARG A 82 -8.46 -2.46 3.70
CA ARG A 82 -8.60 -3.62 4.61
C ARG A 82 -8.12 -3.37 6.04
N ARG A 83 -7.19 -2.44 6.25
CA ARG A 83 -6.73 -2.04 7.59
C ARG A 83 -7.68 -1.05 8.24
N ASP A 84 -8.29 -0.19 7.44
CA ASP A 84 -9.19 0.86 7.93
C ASP A 84 -10.59 0.33 8.27
N ASP A 85 -10.99 -0.83 7.73
CA ASP A 85 -12.17 -1.61 8.21
C ASP A 85 -12.08 -2.00 9.71
N GLY A 86 -10.91 -1.86 10.34
CA GLY A 86 -10.70 -2.01 11.78
C GLY A 86 -10.52 -0.70 12.58
N ARG A 87 -10.50 0.47 11.93
CA ARG A 87 -10.18 1.77 12.56
C ARG A 87 -11.35 2.71 12.82
N ASP A 88 -12.59 2.23 12.76
CA ASP A 88 -13.77 3.04 13.08
C ASP A 88 -14.38 2.74 14.47
N LYS A 89 -13.58 2.88 15.54
CA LYS A 89 -14.07 2.71 16.94
C LYS A 89 -13.74 3.89 17.87
N HIS A 90 -12.91 4.86 17.48
CA HIS A 90 -12.45 5.90 18.40
C HIS A 90 -12.30 7.30 17.79
N GLU A 91 -13.28 7.77 17.01
CA GLU A 91 -13.37 9.21 16.73
C GLU A 91 -14.81 9.71 16.60
N THR A 92 -15.60 9.57 17.67
CA THR A 92 -16.83 10.37 17.85
C THR A 92 -17.00 10.84 19.30
N ARG A 93 -15.88 11.08 20.01
CA ARG A 93 -15.88 11.59 21.39
C ARG A 93 -15.06 12.86 21.59
N ARG A 94 -14.93 13.68 20.55
CA ARG A 94 -14.57 15.10 20.67
C ARG A 94 -15.39 15.90 19.67
N SER A 95 -16.51 16.42 20.14
CA SER A 95 -17.10 17.73 19.81
C SER A 95 -18.61 17.71 20.06
N SER A 96 -19.01 17.86 21.33
CA SER A 96 -20.13 18.67 21.83
C SER A 96 -20.28 18.45 23.33
#